data_AF-A0A7L8G985-F1
#
_entry.id   AF-A0A7L8G985-F1
#
_cell.length_a   1.000
_cell.length_b   1.000
_cell.length_c   1.000
_cell.angle_alpha   90.00
_cell.angle_beta   90.00
_cell.angle_gamma   90.00
#
_symmetry.space_group_name_H-M   'P 1'
#
loop_
_entity.id
_entity.type
_entity.pdbx_description
1 polymer ?
#
loop_
_entity_poly.entity_id
_entity_poly.type
_entity_poly.pdbx_seq_one_letter_code
_entity_poly.pdbx_strand_id
1 'polypeptide(L)' 'VLGGGQEAMDVTTSSTKQGKFDAKFYHLVFEEEFARVKGHFGPINSVTFHPDGES' A
#
# COMPACT_ATOMS: atom_id res chain seq x y z
N VAL A 1 -20.09 14.51 -20.70
CA VAL A 1 -20.07 13.50 -19.61
C VAL A 1 -19.13 14.01 -18.54
N LEU A 2 -19.70 14.45 -17.41
CA LEU A 2 -18.97 14.79 -16.19
C LEU A 2 -18.59 13.47 -15.52
N GLY A 3 -17.31 13.17 -15.44
CA GLY A 3 -16.81 11.96 -14.79
C GLY A 3 -17.06 12.06 -13.29
N GLY A 4 -18.12 11.41 -12.82
CA GLY A 4 -18.39 11.23 -11.40
C GLY A 4 -17.33 10.32 -10.77
N GLY A 5 -16.33 10.92 -10.14
CA GLY A 5 -15.53 10.28 -9.12
C GLY A 5 -16.12 10.65 -7.76
N GLN A 6 -16.47 9.66 -6.94
CA GLN A 6 -16.79 9.91 -5.54
C GLN A 6 -15.57 10.54 -4.87
N GLU A 7 -15.79 11.63 -4.11
CA GLU A 7 -14.78 12.33 -3.32
C GLU A 7 -14.07 11.35 -2.37
N ALA A 8 -12.75 11.21 -2.49
CA ALA A 8 -11.92 10.43 -1.57
C ALA A 8 -11.94 10.97 -0.12
N MET A 9 -12.59 12.12 0.12
CA MET A 9 -12.64 12.80 1.42
C MET A 9 -13.39 12.02 2.50
N ASP A 10 -14.41 11.23 2.15
CA ASP A 10 -15.21 10.50 3.17
C ASP A 10 -14.57 9.19 3.65
N VAL A 11 -13.48 8.73 3.01
CA VAL A 11 -12.80 7.48 3.36
C VAL A 11 -11.78 7.67 4.51
N THR A 12 -11.45 8.92 4.89
CA THR A 12 -10.33 9.23 5.82
C THR A 12 -10.69 10.09 7.04
N THR A 13 -11.99 10.39 7.28
CA THR A 13 -12.44 11.41 8.26
C THR A 13 -12.21 11.10 9.75
N SER A 14 -11.62 9.97 10.10
CA SER A 14 -11.05 9.77 11.45
C SER A 14 -9.80 8.91 11.41
N SER A 15 -8.69 9.50 10.98
CA SER A 15 -7.33 9.30 11.54
C SER A 15 -6.23 9.68 10.55
N THR A 16 -6.25 10.93 10.07
CA THR A 16 -5.24 11.56 9.19
C THR A 16 -3.80 11.62 9.77
N LYS A 17 -3.50 10.83 10.81
CA LYS A 17 -2.17 10.58 11.39
C LYS A 17 -1.80 9.10 11.58
N GLN A 18 -2.69 8.14 11.31
CA GLN A 18 -2.41 6.71 11.49
C GLN A 18 -2.67 5.92 10.20
N GLY A 19 -1.60 5.43 9.58
CA GLY A 19 -1.69 4.41 8.52
C GLY A 19 -1.12 4.83 7.18
N LYS A 20 0.21 4.96 7.08
CA LYS A 20 0.88 4.82 5.78
C LYS A 20 0.85 3.34 5.42
N PHE A 21 -0.14 2.90 4.65
CA PHE A 21 -0.32 1.50 4.27
C PHE A 21 0.59 1.15 3.10
N ASP A 22 1.86 0.99 3.42
CA ASP A 22 2.89 0.73 2.42
C ASP A 22 3.39 -0.72 2.57
N ALA A 23 3.54 -1.42 1.44
CA ALA A 23 4.22 -2.71 1.43
C ALA A 23 5.72 -2.45 1.52
N LYS A 24 6.39 -3.11 2.46
CA LYS A 24 7.84 -3.00 2.68
C LYS A 24 8.52 -4.32 2.35
N PHE A 25 9.68 -4.23 1.73
CA PHE A 25 10.50 -5.38 1.35
C PHE A 25 11.80 -5.34 2.14
N TYR A 26 12.15 -6.47 2.73
CA TYR A 26 13.33 -6.64 3.56
C TYR A 26 14.23 -7.71 3.00
N HIS A 27 15.53 -7.50 3.13
CA HIS A 27 16.52 -8.51 2.81
C HIS A 27 16.54 -9.55 3.94
N LEU A 28 16.20 -10.80 3.64
CA LEU A 28 16.01 -11.86 4.65
C LEU A 28 17.22 -12.05 5.58
N VAL A 29 18.45 -11.96 5.03
CA VAL A 29 19.68 -12.25 5.79
C VAL A 29 20.15 -11.07 6.63
N PHE A 30 19.92 -9.84 6.16
CA PHE A 30 20.44 -8.62 6.80
C PHE A 30 19.36 -7.90 7.61
N GLU A 31 18.10 -8.30 7.47
CA GLU A 31 16.93 -7.68 8.11
C GLU A 31 16.75 -6.19 7.75
N GLU A 32 17.35 -5.76 6.63
CA GLU A 32 17.33 -4.37 6.16
C GLU A 32 16.22 -4.13 5.14
N GLU A 33 15.48 -3.01 5.30
CA GLU A 33 14.49 -2.54 4.32
C GLU A 33 15.21 -2.07 3.05
N PHE A 34 14.89 -2.66 1.90
CA PHE A 34 15.49 -2.25 0.61
C PHE A 34 14.48 -1.65 -0.37
N ALA A 35 13.18 -1.83 -0.14
CA ALA A 35 12.15 -1.23 -1.00
C ALA A 35 10.82 -1.01 -0.26
N ARG A 36 10.03 -0.07 -0.80
CA ARG A 36 8.71 0.29 -0.28
C ARG A 36 7.77 0.68 -1.41
N VAL A 37 6.61 0.04 -1.46
CA VAL A 37 5.53 0.36 -2.40
C VAL A 37 4.41 1.09 -1.65
N LYS A 38 4.07 2.28 -2.13
CA LYS A 38 3.02 3.14 -1.58
C LYS A 38 1.77 3.09 -2.46
N GLY A 39 0.65 3.60 -1.93
CA GLY A 39 -0.55 3.87 -2.72
C GLY A 39 -1.80 3.12 -2.26
N HIS A 40 -1.71 2.30 -1.22
CA HIS A 40 -2.92 1.75 -0.60
C HIS A 40 -3.59 2.83 0.26
N PHE A 41 -4.88 3.03 0.00
CA PHE A 41 -5.73 3.96 0.75
C PHE A 41 -6.20 3.38 2.10
N GLY A 42 -5.93 2.10 2.37
CA GLY A 42 -6.31 1.36 3.57
C GLY A 42 -5.35 0.18 3.84
N PRO A 43 -5.54 -0.59 4.93
CA PRO A 43 -4.69 -1.72 5.28
C PRO A 43 -4.46 -2.71 4.14
N ILE A 44 -3.22 -3.18 4.01
CA ILE A 44 -2.86 -4.26 3.08
C ILE A 44 -3.20 -5.58 3.76
N ASN A 45 -4.20 -6.30 3.23
CA ASN A 45 -4.67 -7.55 3.82
C ASN A 45 -4.10 -8.81 3.17
N SER A 46 -3.48 -8.68 1.99
CA SER A 46 -2.88 -9.80 1.26
C SER A 46 -1.80 -9.30 0.31
N VAL A 47 -0.81 -10.16 0.06
CA VAL A 47 0.27 -9.97 -0.93
C VAL A 47 0.43 -11.27 -1.71
N THR A 48 0.81 -11.17 -2.98
CA THR A 48 1.06 -12.33 -3.84
C THR A 48 2.35 -12.08 -4.60
N PHE A 49 3.12 -13.14 -4.81
CA PHE A 49 4.37 -13.11 -5.55
C PHE A 49 4.24 -14.06 -6.73
N HIS A 50 4.76 -13.66 -7.89
CA HIS A 50 4.92 -14.58 -9.00
C HIS A 50 5.96 -15.65 -8.60
N PRO A 51 5.75 -16.95 -8.91
CA PRO A 51 6.67 -18.02 -8.52
C PRO A 51 8.10 -17.79 -9.05
N ASP A 52 8.23 -17.19 -10.23
CA ASP A 52 9.53 -16.90 -10.85
C ASP A 52 10.11 -15.52 -10.47
N GLY A 53 9.40 -14.74 -9.64
CA GLY A 53 9.83 -13.39 -9.22
C GLY A 53 9.74 -12.30 -10.30
N GLU A 54 9.23 -12.63 -11.49
CA GLU A 54 9.01 -11.71 -12.60
C GLU A 54 7.53 -11.30 -12.69
N SER A 55 7.24 -10.12 -13.24
CA SER A 55 5.88 -9.59 -13.46
C SER A 55 5.62 -9.40 -14.95
#